data_AF-A0A951HXT4-F1
#
_entry.id   AF-A0A951HXT4-F1
#
_cell.length_a   1.000
_cell.length_b   1.000
_cell.length_c   1.000
_cell.angle_alpha   90.00
_cell.angle_beta   90.00
_cell.angle_gamma   90.00
#
_symmetry.space_group_name_H-M   'P 1'
#
loop_
_entity.id
_entity.type
_entity.pdbx_description
1 polymer ?
#
loop_
_entity_poly.entity_id
_entity_poly.type
_entity_poly.pdbx_seq_one_letter_code
_entity_poly.pdbx_strand_id
1 'polypeptide(L)' 'MPSTVIAQSSYDAKTARLTITFTTGRVYQYYGVPPSVAAGLRFATFKGQFFNTQIRDRYDFREVTALQENRIAR' A
#
# COMPACT_ATOMS: atom_id res chain seq x y z
N MET A 1 -12.63 -15.24 8.92
CA MET A 1 -11.47 -15.40 8.02
C MET A 1 -10.95 -14.00 7.69
N PRO A 2 -9.69 -13.63 7.97
CA PRO A 2 -9.16 -12.35 7.52
C PRO A 2 -8.81 -12.46 6.03
N SER A 3 -9.80 -12.31 5.16
CA SER A 3 -9.58 -12.14 3.72
C SER A 3 -8.87 -10.81 3.52
N THR A 4 -7.54 -10.85 3.45
CA THR A 4 -6.73 -9.65 3.40
C THR A 4 -6.64 -9.19 1.95
N VAL A 5 -7.23 -8.04 1.64
CA VAL A 5 -7.19 -7.42 0.29
C VAL A 5 -5.78 -6.95 -0.11
N ILE A 6 -4.87 -6.85 0.86
CA ILE A 6 -3.48 -6.43 0.67
C ILE A 6 -2.58 -7.67 0.62
N ALA A 7 -1.87 -7.84 -0.50
CA ALA A 7 -0.84 -8.85 -0.64
C ALA A 7 0.50 -8.39 -0.04
N GLN A 8 0.91 -7.14 -0.32
CA GLN A 8 2.17 -6.58 0.14
C GLN A 8 2.03 -5.08 0.42
N SER A 9 2.85 -4.57 1.34
CA SER A 9 3.03 -3.13 1.55
C SER A 9 4.50 -2.80 1.76
N SER A 10 4.98 -1.72 1.16
CA SER A 10 6.31 -1.16 1.41
C SER A 10 6.22 0.35 1.64
N TYR A 11 7.12 0.89 2.47
CA TYR A 11 7.11 2.30 2.84
C TYR A 11 8.49 2.92 2.64
N ASP A 12 8.54 4.07 1.97
CA ASP A 12 9.72 4.93 1.87
C ASP A 12 9.55 6.17 2.74
N ALA A 13 10.32 6.21 3.83
CA ALA A 13 10.30 7.32 4.78
C ALA A 13 10.89 8.62 4.21
N LYS A 14 11.77 8.55 3.21
CA LYS A 14 12.38 9.75 2.60
C LYS A 14 11.37 10.53 1.77
N THR A 15 10.44 9.83 1.13
CA THR A 15 9.42 10.41 0.26
C THR A 15 8.01 10.34 0.85
N ALA A 16 7.88 9.85 2.08
CA ALA A 16 6.60 9.59 2.75
C ALA A 16 5.62 8.80 1.86
N ARG A 17 6.14 7.79 1.16
CA ARG A 17 5.40 7.06 0.12
C ARG A 17 5.10 5.64 0.57
N LEU A 18 3.81 5.28 0.58
CA LEU A 18 3.33 3.95 0.90
C LEU A 18 2.88 3.24 -0.38
N THR A 19 3.57 2.17 -0.75
CA THR A 19 3.19 1.31 -1.87
C THR A 19 2.39 0.13 -1.33
N ILE A 20 1.23 -0.13 -1.93
CA ILE A 20 0.34 -1.24 -1.59
C ILE A 20 0.10 -2.07 -2.84
N THR A 21 0.41 -3.36 -2.74
CA THR A 21 0.02 -4.37 -3.71
C THR A 21 -1.23 -5.08 -3.21
N PHE A 22 -2.31 -5.03 -3.97
CA PHE A 22 -3.54 -5.74 -3.68
C PHE A 22 -3.45 -7.19 -4.16
N THR A 23 -4.28 -8.06 -3.60
CA THR A 23 -4.38 -9.47 -4.04
C THR A 23 -4.85 -9.64 -5.49
N THR A 24 -5.44 -8.60 -6.07
CA THR A 24 -5.78 -8.52 -7.50
C THR A 24 -4.57 -8.28 -8.41
N GLY A 25 -3.38 -8.07 -7.83
CA GLY A 25 -2.16 -7.71 -8.56
C GLY A 25 -1.98 -6.20 -8.81
N ARG A 26 -3.02 -5.38 -8.55
CA ARG A 26 -2.90 -3.94 -8.70
C ARG A 26 -1.99 -3.33 -7.64
N VAL A 27 -1.15 -2.40 -8.05
CA VAL A 27 -0.20 -1.69 -7.19
C VAL A 27 -0.55 -0.21 -7.16
N TYR A 28 -0.73 0.33 -5.97
CA TYR A 28 -1.01 1.75 -5.74
C TYR A 28 0.08 2.35 -4.88
N GLN A 29 0.46 3.59 -5.17
CA GLN A 29 1.36 4.38 -4.34
C GLN A 29 0.60 5.57 -3.75
N TYR A 30 0.56 5.64 -2.43
CA TYR A 30 -0.01 6.69 -1.63
C TYR A 30 1.08 7.67 -1.19
N TYR A 31 0.81 8.96 -1.28
CA TYR A 31 1.78 10.02 -1.01
C TYR A 31 1.46 10.76 0.30
N GLY A 32 2.50 11.28 0.95
CA GLY A 32 2.34 12.04 2.21
C GLY A 32 1.88 11.20 3.39
N VAL A 33 2.05 9.88 3.34
CA VAL A 33 1.61 8.97 4.40
C VAL A 33 2.60 9.04 5.57
N PRO A 34 2.15 9.36 6.80
CA PRO A 34 3.03 9.38 7.96
C PRO A 34 3.60 7.99 8.29
N PRO A 35 4.82 7.91 8.85
CA PRO A 35 5.44 6.64 9.21
C PRO A 35 4.62 5.85 10.24
N SER A 36 3.90 6.54 11.13
CA SER A 36 2.98 5.93 12.09
C SER A 36 1.82 5.20 11.43
N VAL A 37 1.25 5.75 10.34
CA VAL A 37 0.16 5.11 9.58
C VAL A 37 0.68 3.91 8.81
N ALA A 38 1.86 4.02 8.19
CA ALA A 38 2.52 2.90 7.52
C ALA A 38 2.86 1.75 8.50
N ALA A 39 3.37 2.07 9.69
CA ALA A 39 3.60 1.11 10.75
C ALA A 39 2.28 0.47 11.22
N GLY A 40 1.22 1.27 11.39
CA GLY A 40 -0.12 0.78 11.73
C GLY A 40 -0.61 -0.27 10.73
N LEU A 41 -0.44 -0.05 9.43
CA LEU A 41 -0.80 -1.04 8.40
C LEU A 41 0.06 -2.32 8.51
N ARG A 42 1.35 -2.18 8.81
CA ARG A 42 2.28 -3.31 8.99
C ARG A 42 1.88 -4.20 10.17
N PHE A 43 1.45 -3.63 11.28
CA PHE A 43 1.11 -4.37 12.51
C PHE A 43 -0.38 -4.68 12.68
N ALA A 44 -1.27 -4.13 11.85
CA ALA A 44 -2.70 -4.38 11.95
C ALA A 44 -3.04 -5.87 11.74
N THR A 45 -3.82 -6.42 12.68
CA THR A 45 -4.45 -7.75 12.59
C THR A 45 -5.39 -7.85 11.39
N PHE A 46 -6.10 -6.75 11.09
CA PHE A 46 -7.04 -6.64 9.97
C PHE A 46 -6.59 -5.56 8.99
N LYS A 47 -5.59 -5.87 8.16
CA LYS A 47 -4.99 -4.89 7.23
C LYS A 47 -6.00 -4.23 6.30
N GLY A 48 -6.99 -4.98 5.81
CA GLY A 48 -8.05 -4.44 4.96
C GLY A 48 -8.92 -3.39 5.64
N GLN A 49 -9.31 -3.63 6.91
CA GLN A 49 -10.09 -2.66 7.69
C GLN A 49 -9.24 -1.42 8.02
N PHE A 50 -7.99 -1.61 8.41
CA PHE A 50 -7.07 -0.49 8.67
C PHE A 50 -6.89 0.36 7.41
N PHE A 51 -6.64 -0.27 6.26
CA PHE A 51 -6.52 0.43 4.98
C PHE A 51 -7.77 1.24 4.62
N ASN A 52 -8.96 0.65 4.72
CA ASN A 52 -10.21 1.34 4.40
C ASN A 52 -10.49 2.53 5.34
N THR A 53 -10.08 2.44 6.60
CA THR A 53 -10.37 3.47 7.61
C THR A 53 -9.30 4.56 7.69
N GLN A 54 -8.03 4.21 7.46
CA GLN A 54 -6.90 5.11 7.67
C GLN A 54 -6.23 5.58 6.37
N ILE A 55 -6.49 4.96 5.20
CA ILE A 55 -5.69 5.19 3.98
C ILE A 55 -6.54 5.48 2.73
N ARG A 56 -7.50 4.62 2.35
CA ARG A 56 -8.12 4.56 1.01
C ARG A 56 -8.52 5.91 0.40
N ASP A 57 -9.05 6.82 1.21
CA ASP A 57 -9.58 8.13 0.76
C ASP A 57 -8.96 9.29 1.55
N ARG A 58 -7.81 9.07 2.21
CA ARG A 58 -7.15 10.07 3.07
C ARG A 58 -5.85 10.63 2.50
N TYR A 59 -5.35 10.03 1.43
CA TYR A 59 -4.10 10.41 0.81
C TYR A 59 -4.23 10.37 -0.70
N ASP A 60 -3.55 11.28 -1.38
CA ASP A 60 -3.37 11.21 -2.82
C ASP A 60 -2.70 9.89 -3.19
N PHE A 61 -3.17 9.29 -4.28
CA PHE A 61 -2.65 8.02 -4.74
C PHE A 61 -2.58 7.93 -6.26
N ARG A 62 -1.72 7.04 -6.73
CA ARG A 62 -1.62 6.70 -8.15
C ARG A 62 -1.47 5.19 -8.32
N GLU A 63 -2.20 4.63 -9.28
CA GLU A 63 -1.97 3.27 -9.73
C GLU A 63 -0.66 3.19 -10.55
N VAL A 64 0.20 2.24 -10.19
CA VAL A 64 1.50 2.01 -10.83
C VAL A 64 1.63 0.60 -11.43
N THR A 65 0.56 -0.21 -11.39
CA THR A 65 0.53 -1.57 -11.97
C THR A 65 1.08 -1.60 -13.40
N ALA A 66 0.62 -0.68 -14.26
CA ALA A 66 1.06 -0.57 -15.66
C ALA A 66 2.52 -0.07 -15.82
N LEU A 67 3.12 0.51 -14.78
CA LEU A 67 4.51 0.98 -14.82
C LEU A 67 5.50 -0.12 -14.37
N GLN A 68 5.02 -1.25 -13.88
CA GLN A 68 5.86 -2.28 -13.25
C GLN A 68 6.21 -3.46 -14.18
N GLU A 69 5.69 -3.47 -15.42
CA GLU A 69 5.92 -4.51 -16.44
C GLU A 69 7.39 -4.63 -16.90
N ASN A 70 8.28 -3.71 -16.51
CA ASN A 70 9.65 -3.65 -17.03
C ASN A 70 10.75 -4.08 -16.04
N ARG A 71 10.44 -4.88 -15.01
CA ARG A 71 11.44 -5.33 -14.02
C ARG A 71 11.39 -6.81 -13.67
N ILE A 72 11.31 -7.70 -14.66
CA ILE A 72 11.86 -9.06 -14.51
C ILE A 72 12.53 -9.47 -15.83
N ALA A 73 13.72 -8.92 -16.04
CA ALA A 73 14.75 -9.52 -16.89
C ALA A 73 16.04 -9.53 -16.06
N ARG A 74 16.13 -10.44 -15.10
CA ARG A 74 17.38 -10.95 -14.53
C ARG A 74 17.13 -12.18 -13.68
#